data_AF-A0A6G5AD62-F1
#
_entry.id   AF-A0A6G5AD62-F1
#
_cell.length_a   1.000
_cell.length_b   1.000
_cell.length_c   1.000
_cell.angle_alpha   90.00
_cell.angle_beta   90.00
_cell.angle_gamma   90.00
#
_symmetry.space_group_name_H-M   'P 1'
#
loop_
_entity.id
_entity.type
_entity.pdbx_description
1 polymer ?
#
loop_
_entity_poly.entity_id
_entity_poly.type
_entity_poly.pdbx_seq_one_letter_code
_entity_poly.pdbx_strand_id
1 'polypeptide(L)'
;ENPNVEELFRNRNFDQSAFREELIHQIFQYDEVSQGHAPFSPPFFSLDPVRHQPKRMEKRRNCKLCYEKTKTQNRTNVFCSTCNIYLCFLPSRDCFAEWHSRRGQ
;
A
#
# COMPACT_ATOMS: atom_id res chain seq x y z
N GLU A 1 25.86 -20.61 -21.67
CA GLU A 1 25.75 -21.85 -20.87
C GLU A 1 25.34 -21.52 -19.46
N ASN A 2 24.52 -22.37 -18.83
CA ASN A 2 24.20 -22.23 -17.42
C ASN A 2 25.44 -22.68 -16.63
N PRO A 3 26.05 -21.84 -15.77
CA PRO A 3 27.25 -22.24 -15.06
C PRO A 3 26.98 -23.48 -14.19
N ASN A 4 27.85 -24.48 -14.27
CA ASN A 4 27.76 -25.71 -13.49
C ASN A 4 28.18 -25.41 -12.04
N VAL A 5 27.28 -24.79 -11.29
CA VAL A 5 27.48 -24.48 -9.87
C VAL A 5 26.98 -25.68 -9.06
N GLU A 6 27.87 -26.28 -8.30
CA GLU A 6 27.61 -27.48 -7.48
C GLU A 6 26.47 -27.25 -6.48
N GLU A 7 26.33 -26.02 -5.97
CA GLU A 7 25.24 -25.58 -5.08
C GLU A 7 23.85 -25.63 -5.71
N LEU A 8 23.76 -25.63 -7.04
CA LEU A 8 22.48 -25.69 -7.77
C LEU A 8 22.12 -27.12 -8.19
N PHE A 9 22.95 -28.11 -7.84
CA PHE A 9 22.71 -29.50 -8.18
C PHE A 9 21.59 -30.08 -7.32
N ARG A 10 20.56 -30.61 -7.98
CA ARG A 10 19.44 -31.30 -7.33
C ARG A 10 19.40 -32.75 -7.79
N ASN A 11 19.21 -33.66 -6.83
CA ASN A 11 19.10 -35.09 -7.12
C ASN A 11 17.85 -35.38 -7.97
N ARG A 12 17.85 -36.48 -8.73
CA ARG A 12 16.75 -36.93 -9.60
C ARG A 12 15.42 -37.15 -8.87
N ASN A 13 15.44 -37.36 -7.56
CA ASN A 13 14.25 -37.54 -6.72
C ASN A 13 13.72 -36.22 -6.14
N PHE A 14 14.25 -35.09 -6.58
CA PHE A 14 13.81 -33.78 -6.12
C PHE A 14 12.47 -33.43 -6.80
N ASP A 15 11.40 -33.59 -6.05
CA ASP A 15 10.04 -33.36 -6.50
C ASP A 15 9.57 -31.93 -6.18
N GLN A 16 8.32 -31.61 -6.57
CA GLN A 16 7.75 -30.29 -6.34
C GLN A 16 7.58 -29.94 -4.85
N SER A 17 7.48 -30.95 -3.98
CA SER A 17 7.34 -30.74 -2.54
C SER A 17 8.68 -30.32 -1.94
N ALA A 18 9.75 -31.06 -2.23
CA ALA A 18 11.12 -30.73 -1.82
C ALA A 18 11.55 -29.34 -2.35
N PHE A 19 11.14 -28.97 -3.56
CA PHE A 19 11.39 -27.63 -4.10
C PHE A 19 10.77 -26.52 -3.28
N ARG A 20 9.50 -26.69 -2.88
CA ARG A 20 8.79 -25.68 -2.10
C ARG A 20 9.41 -25.53 -0.71
N GLU A 21 9.83 -26.63 -0.10
CA GLU A 21 10.52 -26.61 1.19
C GLU A 21 11.87 -25.89 1.09
N GLU A 22 12.71 -26.23 0.10
CA GLU A 22 14.00 -25.56 -0.14
C GLU A 22 13.81 -24.04 -0.34
N LEU A 23 12.80 -23.64 -1.12
CA LEU A 23 12.51 -22.24 -1.40
C LEU A 23 12.07 -21.48 -0.13
N ILE A 24 11.25 -22.11 0.71
CA ILE A 24 10.86 -21.53 2.01
C ILE A 24 12.10 -21.30 2.89
N HIS A 25 13.00 -22.28 2.98
CA HIS A 25 14.24 -22.13 3.74
C HIS A 25 15.14 -21.01 3.19
N GLN A 26 15.27 -20.88 1.88
CA GLN A 26 16.04 -19.79 1.24
C GLN A 26 15.47 -18.41 1.55
N ILE A 27 14.13 -18.26 1.54
CA ILE A 27 13.47 -16.99 1.89
C ILE A 27 13.75 -16.62 3.35
N PHE A 28 13.64 -17.56 4.28
CA PHE A 28 13.90 -17.29 5.69
C PHE A 28 15.38 -16.98 5.98
N GLN A 29 16.31 -17.71 5.36
CA GLN A 29 17.74 -17.43 5.51
C GLN A 29 18.14 -16.06 4.94
N TYR A 30 17.44 -15.59 3.88
CA TYR A 30 17.66 -14.25 3.33
C TYR A 30 17.32 -13.12 4.31
N ASP A 31 16.26 -13.29 5.09
CA ASP A 31 15.89 -12.34 6.16
C ASP A 31 16.94 -12.30 7.28
N GLU A 32 17.54 -13.45 7.62
CA GLU A 32 18.54 -13.56 8.69
C GLU A 32 19.91 -12.97 8.29
N VAL A 33 20.37 -13.21 7.06
CA VAL A 33 21.67 -12.66 6.59
C VAL A 33 21.59 -11.15 6.37
N SER A 34 20.40 -10.62 6.09
CA SER A 34 20.15 -9.17 5.99
C SER A 34 20.14 -8.44 7.34
N GLN A 35 20.08 -9.16 8.47
CA GLN A 35 20.05 -8.60 9.82
C GLN A 35 21.43 -8.35 10.45
N GLY A 36 22.53 -8.61 9.72
CA GLY A 36 23.90 -8.26 10.14
C GLY A 36 24.26 -6.78 10.00
N HIS A 37 23.45 -5.98 9.32
CA HIS A 37 23.47 -4.53 9.46
C HIS A 37 22.49 -4.17 10.56
N ALA A 38 22.97 -3.49 11.61
CA ALA A 38 22.20 -2.98 12.72
C ALA A 38 20.81 -2.49 12.26
N PRO A 39 19.74 -2.69 13.06
CA PRO A 39 18.45 -2.14 12.72
C PRO A 39 18.69 -0.63 12.63
N PHE A 40 18.69 -0.11 11.41
CA PHE A 40 18.34 1.27 11.18
C PHE A 40 16.95 1.37 11.78
N SER A 41 16.87 1.72 13.06
CA SER A 41 15.78 2.50 13.57
C SER A 41 15.74 3.66 12.57
N PRO A 42 14.76 3.71 11.66
CA PRO A 42 14.62 4.91 10.87
C PRO A 42 14.52 6.02 11.92
N PRO A 43 15.23 7.15 11.76
CA PRO A 43 14.85 8.31 12.56
C PRO A 43 13.33 8.42 12.42
N PHE A 44 12.61 8.50 13.54
CA PHE A 44 11.15 8.54 13.66
C PHE A 44 10.54 9.69 12.80
N PHE A 45 10.62 9.53 11.50
CA PHE A 45 9.93 10.24 10.47
C PHE A 45 9.21 9.11 9.76
N SER A 46 7.94 8.93 10.11
CA SER A 46 7.04 8.01 9.43
C SER A 46 7.03 8.37 7.94
N LEU A 47 7.92 7.74 7.18
CA LEU A 47 8.00 7.82 5.71
C LEU A 47 6.96 6.90 5.05
N ASP A 48 6.02 6.37 5.83
CA ASP A 48 4.80 5.85 5.25
C ASP A 48 4.01 7.03 4.67
N PRO A 49 3.75 7.07 3.36
CA PRO A 49 2.86 8.07 2.80
C PRO A 49 1.54 7.94 3.53
N VAL A 50 1.06 9.06 4.08
CA VAL A 50 -0.16 9.10 4.87
C VAL A 50 -1.30 8.54 4.03
N ARG A 51 -1.71 7.29 4.28
CA ARG A 51 -2.69 6.62 3.42
C ARG A 51 -4.06 7.23 3.63
N HIS A 52 -4.56 7.94 2.61
CA HIS A 52 -5.90 8.48 2.60
C HIS A 52 -6.90 7.40 2.18
N GLN A 53 -7.64 6.84 3.14
CA GLN A 53 -8.66 5.84 2.87
C GLN A 53 -10.08 6.45 2.92
N PRO A 54 -10.92 6.22 1.89
CA PRO A 54 -12.32 6.64 1.93
C PRO A 54 -13.12 5.79 2.92
N LYS A 55 -13.76 6.43 3.88
CA LYS A 55 -14.66 5.78 4.86
C LYS A 55 -16.10 6.21 4.59
N ARG A 56 -17.05 5.26 4.59
CA ARG A 56 -18.48 5.57 4.50
C ARG A 56 -19.03 5.86 5.90
N MET A 57 -19.71 7.00 6.02
CA MET A 57 -20.38 7.44 7.24
C MET A 57 -21.89 7.29 7.09
N GLU A 58 -22.62 7.17 8.19
CA GLU A 58 -24.10 7.14 8.17
C GLU A 58 -24.67 8.49 7.70
N LYS A 59 -24.13 9.58 8.22
CA LYS A 59 -24.61 10.94 7.92
C LYS A 59 -23.96 11.47 6.64
N ARG A 60 -24.79 12.01 5.75
CA ARG A 60 -24.34 12.76 4.57
C ARG A 60 -24.00 14.21 4.93
N ARG A 61 -22.94 14.72 4.31
CA ARG A 61 -22.46 16.11 4.43
C ARG A 61 -22.09 16.65 3.05
N ASN A 62 -21.89 17.96 2.96
CA ASN A 62 -21.54 18.60 1.70
C ASN A 62 -20.09 18.28 1.33
N CYS A 63 -19.85 17.94 0.07
CA CYS A 63 -18.52 17.73 -0.48
C CYS A 63 -17.75 19.05 -0.47
N LYS A 64 -16.59 19.06 0.18
CA LYS A 64 -15.76 20.26 0.31
C LYS A 64 -15.29 20.77 -1.06
N LEU A 65 -14.78 19.88 -1.90
CA LEU A 65 -14.24 20.26 -3.21
C LEU A 65 -15.30 20.77 -4.18
N CYS A 66 -16.51 20.19 -4.18
CA CYS A 66 -17.62 20.70 -5.00
C CYS A 66 -18.01 22.11 -4.57
N TYR A 67 -18.07 22.35 -3.26
CA TYR A 67 -18.40 23.66 -2.72
C TYR A 67 -17.31 24.69 -3.03
N GLU A 68 -16.03 24.31 -2.98
CA GLU A 68 -14.92 25.20 -3.34
C GLU A 68 -14.93 25.56 -4.84
N LYS A 69 -15.13 24.58 -5.74
CA LYS A 69 -15.07 24.79 -7.19
C LYS A 69 -16.27 25.53 -7.77
N THR A 70 -17.48 25.11 -7.41
CA THR A 70 -18.71 25.54 -8.10
C THR A 70 -19.75 26.10 -7.14
N LYS A 71 -19.44 26.20 -5.83
CA LYS A 71 -20.40 26.60 -4.77
C LYS A 71 -21.64 25.69 -4.70
N THR A 72 -21.55 24.49 -5.27
CA THR A 72 -22.65 23.52 -5.26
C THR A 72 -22.65 22.69 -3.97
N GLN A 73 -23.84 22.44 -3.41
CA GLN A 73 -24.01 21.65 -2.19
C GLN A 73 -24.19 20.15 -2.47
N ASN A 74 -23.25 19.58 -3.21
CA ASN A 74 -23.27 18.15 -3.51
C ASN A 74 -23.05 17.31 -2.23
N ARG A 75 -24.01 16.45 -1.86
CA ARG A 75 -23.92 15.66 -0.62
C ARG A 75 -23.26 14.29 -0.83
N THR A 76 -22.35 13.93 0.07
CA THR A 76 -21.62 12.66 0.08
C THR A 76 -21.63 12.07 1.49
N ASN A 77 -21.54 10.75 1.59
CA ASN A 77 -21.28 10.03 2.84
C ASN A 77 -19.84 9.55 2.97
N VAL A 78 -18.98 9.86 1.99
CA VAL A 78 -17.57 9.47 2.02
C VAL A 78 -16.74 10.53 2.73
N PHE A 79 -15.96 10.07 3.69
CA PHE A 79 -15.17 10.87 4.61
C PHE A 79 -13.71 10.38 4.62
N CYS A 80 -12.77 11.31 4.53
CA CYS A 80 -11.36 11.04 4.75
C CYS A 80 -11.02 11.33 6.21
N SER A 81 -10.68 10.30 7.00
CA SER A 81 -10.33 10.50 8.43
C SER A 81 -9.04 11.28 8.62
N THR A 82 -8.10 11.14 7.69
CA THR A 82 -6.82 11.85 7.72
C THR A 82 -7.01 13.35 7.52
N CYS A 83 -7.83 13.75 6.54
CA CYS A 83 -8.07 15.16 6.25
C CYS A 83 -9.26 15.76 7.02
N ASN A 84 -10.04 14.92 7.71
CA ASN A 84 -11.29 15.30 8.38
C ASN A 84 -12.29 16.05 7.47
N ILE A 85 -12.52 15.52 6.26
CA ILE A 85 -13.39 16.16 5.25
C ILE A 85 -14.27 15.14 4.52
N TYR A 86 -15.37 15.63 3.98
CA TYR A 86 -16.29 14.87 3.14
C TYR A 86 -16.03 15.17 1.66
N LEU A 87 -15.89 14.11 0.85
CA LEU A 87 -15.58 14.20 -0.58
C LEU A 87 -16.45 13.22 -1.38
N CYS A 88 -16.80 13.56 -2.62
CA CYS A 88 -17.53 12.65 -3.51
C CYS A 88 -16.63 11.50 -3.95
N PHE A 89 -17.19 10.30 -4.02
CA PHE A 89 -16.54 9.08 -4.51
C PHE A 89 -17.55 8.30 -5.37
N LEU A 90 -17.86 8.85 -6.54
CA LEU A 90 -18.79 8.30 -7.52
C LEU A 90 -18.07 8.09 -8.86
N PRO A 91 -18.48 7.13 -9.70
CA PRO A 91 -17.86 6.91 -11.01
C PRO A 91 -17.86 8.16 -11.90
N SER A 92 -18.91 8.98 -11.84
CA SER A 92 -19.00 10.24 -12.59
C SER A 92 -18.26 11.41 -11.95
N ARG A 93 -17.89 11.32 -10.66
CA ARG A 93 -17.26 12.40 -9.90
C ARG A 93 -16.49 11.85 -8.71
N ASP A 94 -15.17 11.84 -8.86
CA ASP A 94 -14.23 11.46 -7.81
C ASP A 94 -13.49 12.69 -7.26
N CYS A 95 -14.14 13.38 -6.32
CA CYS A 95 -13.50 14.49 -5.60
C CYS A 95 -12.49 13.97 -4.57
N PHE A 96 -12.52 12.69 -4.22
CA PHE A 96 -11.60 12.09 -3.27
C PHE A 96 -10.21 12.00 -3.89
N ALA A 97 -10.08 11.34 -5.05
CA ALA A 97 -8.80 11.25 -5.75
C ALA A 97 -8.25 12.64 -6.07
N GLU A 98 -9.08 13.52 -6.64
CA GLU A 98 -8.66 14.86 -7.02
C GLU A 98 -8.13 15.70 -5.85
N TRP A 99 -8.76 15.63 -4.68
CA TRP A 99 -8.32 16.38 -3.50
C TRP A 99 -6.92 15.96 -3.05
N HIS A 100 -6.65 14.65 -3.02
CA HIS A 100 -5.41 14.08 -2.54
C HIS A 100 -4.27 14.23 -3.57
N SER A 101 -4.56 14.07 -4.87
CA SER A 101 -3.59 14.33 -5.95
C SER A 101 -3.07 15.78 -5.97
N ARG A 102 -3.92 16.78 -5.68
CA ARG A 102 -3.51 18.20 -5.64
C ARG A 102 -2.60 18.54 -4.46
N ARG A 103 -2.70 17.79 -3.37
CA ARG A 103 -2.01 18.10 -2.11
C ARG A 103 -0.75 17.26 -1.89
N GLY A 104 -0.39 16.42 -2.85
CA GLY A 104 0.82 15.60 -2.79
C GLY A 104 0.83 14.60 -1.64
N GLN A 105 -0.36 14.13 -1.22
CA GLN A 105 -0.54 13.11 -0.20
C GLN A 105 -1.34 11.93 -0.77
#